data_AF-A0A1Q4YXL4-F1
#
_entry.id   AF-A0A1Q4YXL4-F1
#
_cell.length_a   1.000
_cell.length_b   1.000
_cell.length_c   1.000
_cell.angle_alpha   90.00
_cell.angle_beta   90.00
_cell.angle_gamma   90.00
#
_symmetry.space_group_name_H-M   'P 1'
#
loop_
_entity.id
_entity.type
_entity.pdbx_description
1 polymer ?
#
loop_
_entity_poly.entity_id
_entity_poly.type
_entity_poly.pdbx_seq_one_letter_code
_entity_poly.pdbx_strand_id
1 'polypeptide(L)'
;MAEAGARGLDVFDPSPPRSVRMAAAEVLRGVGEPDGTWRLPRRRAGMPPVVRVADRFLTGTLDLRAVEFPYLLEFVRCRFEEPPDLRQGKLAGIAFADCWLPGVSARNLSSANEVSLDGSTVEGLVDLVDADVAGSLSVRDSALSVPDGIALHADRLKVAGGLLAQRVRVTGELRMAGAHVGGYCNFSGGLLTNPRGHAINGTGLHVGGNLLMNGCTLRGTVLLAGARVDSALTLRGASAADGRSDDDALDPHSDPNATLVFDRIAVDGDVQLDRGFTSAGTVRMVNAALGGTLSLSGGTFDALGAEDGEPTGYGRALATDTAEPTGYGRALHLDGTTVGGDIIGRQRPCAGRCGWSTSRPRAASSSTGPPWTTRARTPCWATGPASAATSPPARLRWRAGWSCAACRSARTSTCAAAGSPSRAGTGTSRRASRRWTSAARSSGAT
;
A
#
# COMPACT_ATOMS: atom_id res chain seq x y z
N MET A 1 35.53 24.50 -31.58
CA MET A 1 34.08 24.21 -31.45
C MET A 1 33.96 22.87 -30.75
N ALA A 2 33.15 22.77 -29.69
CA ALA A 2 33.01 21.53 -28.93
C ALA A 2 31.92 20.64 -29.54
N GLU A 3 32.06 19.33 -29.37
CA GLU A 3 31.24 18.31 -30.02
C GLU A 3 29.90 18.13 -29.30
N ALA A 4 28.78 18.34 -30.01
CA ALA A 4 27.43 18.35 -29.43
C ALA A 4 26.86 16.92 -29.26
N GLY A 5 27.62 16.03 -28.63
CA GLY A 5 27.27 14.63 -28.44
C GLY A 5 26.32 14.36 -27.26
N ALA A 6 25.27 13.58 -27.51
CA ALA A 6 24.55 12.78 -26.52
C ALA A 6 24.00 13.50 -25.26
N ARG A 7 23.29 14.63 -25.44
CA ARG A 7 22.21 15.02 -24.52
C ARG A 7 20.88 14.87 -25.26
N GLY A 8 19.98 14.06 -24.70
CA GLY A 8 18.61 13.91 -25.20
C GLY A 8 17.77 15.16 -24.95
N LEU A 9 16.50 15.15 -25.34
CA LEU A 9 15.60 16.27 -25.07
C LEU A 9 15.40 16.43 -23.55
N ASP A 10 15.69 17.61 -23.02
CA ASP A 10 15.17 18.02 -21.72
C ASP A 10 13.67 18.29 -21.85
N VAL A 11 12.85 17.39 -21.31
CA VAL A 11 11.40 17.50 -21.37
C VAL A 11 10.83 18.58 -20.45
N PHE A 12 11.64 19.13 -19.53
CA PHE A 12 11.24 20.18 -18.60
C PHE A 12 11.52 21.59 -19.13
N ASP A 13 12.31 21.74 -20.20
CA ASP A 13 12.47 23.01 -20.92
C ASP A 13 11.11 23.48 -21.48
N PRO A 14 10.59 24.66 -21.06
CA PRO A 14 9.32 25.19 -21.56
C PRO A 14 9.43 25.84 -22.94
N SER A 15 10.62 26.03 -23.51
CA SER A 15 10.84 26.65 -24.83
C SER A 15 11.89 25.94 -25.68
N PRO A 16 11.73 24.63 -25.91
CA PRO A 16 12.74 23.82 -26.58
C PRO A 16 12.97 24.25 -28.03
N PRO A 17 14.19 24.00 -28.57
CA PRO A 17 14.64 24.55 -29.84
C PRO A 17 13.80 24.09 -31.03
N ARG A 18 13.71 24.91 -32.08
CA ARG A 18 12.86 24.65 -33.25
C ARG A 18 13.14 23.30 -33.95
N SER A 19 14.34 22.75 -33.82
CA SER A 19 14.77 21.47 -34.40
C SER A 19 14.12 20.22 -33.78
N VAL A 20 13.66 20.27 -32.53
CA VAL A 20 12.95 19.15 -31.87
C VAL A 20 11.43 19.25 -31.97
N ARG A 21 10.90 20.34 -32.52
CA ARG A 21 9.45 20.54 -32.66
C ARG A 21 8.88 19.65 -33.77
N MET A 22 7.65 19.20 -33.57
CA MET A 22 6.88 18.39 -34.50
C MET A 22 5.39 18.68 -34.25
N ALA A 23 4.58 18.85 -35.29
CA ALA A 23 3.16 19.08 -35.07
C ALA A 23 2.47 17.77 -34.64
N ALA A 24 1.57 17.79 -33.66
CA ALA A 24 0.92 16.57 -33.19
C ALA A 24 0.16 15.83 -34.32
N ALA A 25 -0.42 16.57 -35.27
CA ALA A 25 -1.03 16.03 -36.49
C ALA A 25 -0.05 15.33 -37.47
N GLU A 26 1.26 15.41 -37.27
CA GLU A 26 2.27 14.68 -38.07
C GLU A 26 2.44 13.24 -37.59
N VAL A 27 2.16 12.97 -36.30
CA VAL A 27 2.07 11.61 -35.75
C VAL A 27 1.04 10.77 -36.51
N LEU A 28 -0.05 11.40 -36.95
CA LEU A 28 -1.09 10.78 -37.76
C LEU A 28 -0.78 10.77 -39.27
N ARG A 29 -0.24 11.86 -39.84
CA ARG A 29 0.09 11.89 -41.27
C ARG A 29 1.18 10.88 -41.68
N GLY A 30 2.14 10.61 -40.79
CA GLY A 30 3.12 9.52 -40.97
C GLY A 30 2.53 8.10 -41.04
N VAL A 31 1.20 7.96 -40.89
CA VAL A 31 0.47 6.68 -40.96
C VAL A 31 -0.35 6.55 -42.25
N GLY A 32 -0.63 7.67 -42.94
CA GLY A 32 -1.55 7.71 -44.08
C GLY A 32 -0.91 7.78 -45.47
N GLU A 33 0.26 8.41 -45.61
CA GLU A 33 0.86 8.72 -46.92
C GLU A 33 2.02 7.77 -47.28
N PRO A 34 2.04 7.16 -48.48
CA PRO A 34 3.12 6.26 -48.90
C PRO A 34 4.45 6.99 -49.15
N ASP A 35 4.40 8.30 -49.41
CA ASP A 35 5.55 9.19 -49.63
C ASP A 35 5.97 9.96 -48.37
N GLY A 36 5.32 9.68 -47.22
CA GLY A 36 5.74 10.21 -45.93
C GLY A 36 7.18 9.79 -45.58
N THR A 37 7.98 10.71 -45.04
CA THR A 37 9.39 10.46 -44.68
C THR A 37 9.58 9.40 -43.59
N TRP A 38 8.51 9.01 -42.90
CA TRP A 38 8.47 7.91 -41.93
C TRP A 38 8.04 6.59 -42.59
N ARG A 39 9.00 5.68 -42.80
CA ARG A 39 8.67 4.30 -43.20
C ARG A 39 8.02 3.56 -42.04
N LEU A 40 6.69 3.41 -42.07
CA LEU A 40 5.95 2.55 -41.13
C LEU A 40 6.59 1.15 -41.04
N PRO A 41 6.73 0.57 -39.83
CA PRO A 41 7.21 -0.80 -39.70
C PRO A 41 6.21 -1.76 -40.32
N ARG A 42 6.68 -2.59 -41.27
CA ARG A 42 5.86 -3.60 -41.95
C ARG A 42 5.11 -4.47 -40.94
N ARG A 43 3.79 -4.52 -41.07
CA ARG A 43 2.87 -5.34 -40.26
C ARG A 43 3.35 -6.80 -40.24
N ARG A 44 3.92 -7.24 -39.12
CA ARG A 44 4.25 -8.66 -38.86
C ARG A 44 3.01 -9.35 -38.32
N ALA A 45 2.77 -10.59 -38.72
CA ALA A 45 1.69 -11.39 -38.13
C ALA A 45 1.98 -11.60 -36.63
N GLY A 46 0.99 -11.33 -35.77
CA GLY A 46 1.09 -11.54 -34.32
C GLY A 46 1.57 -10.35 -33.47
N MET A 47 1.93 -9.20 -34.05
CA MET A 47 2.19 -7.96 -33.29
C MET A 47 1.56 -6.74 -33.97
N PRO A 48 0.91 -5.82 -33.22
CA PRO A 48 0.56 -4.52 -33.76
C PRO A 48 1.84 -3.74 -34.12
N PRO A 49 1.93 -3.14 -35.32
CA PRO A 49 3.05 -2.27 -35.66
C PRO A 49 3.12 -1.06 -34.72
N VAL A 50 4.34 -0.69 -34.30
CA VAL A 50 4.59 0.41 -33.35
C VAL A 50 4.93 1.70 -34.09
N VAL A 51 4.21 2.79 -33.80
CA VAL A 51 4.56 4.15 -34.23
C VAL A 51 5.27 4.82 -33.06
N ARG A 52 6.58 5.03 -33.23
CA ARG A 52 7.48 5.50 -32.16
C ARG A 52 7.98 6.92 -32.42
N VAL A 53 7.73 7.81 -31.46
CA VAL A 53 8.20 9.20 -31.45
C VAL A 53 9.18 9.34 -30.28
N ALA A 54 10.36 9.91 -30.54
CA ALA A 54 11.39 10.07 -29.51
C ALA A 54 12.09 11.43 -29.60
N ASP A 55 12.38 12.03 -28.43
CA ASP A 55 13.10 13.30 -28.27
C ASP A 55 12.46 14.47 -29.04
N ARG A 56 11.13 14.64 -28.89
CA ARG A 56 10.33 15.68 -29.57
C ARG A 56 9.51 16.57 -28.64
N PHE A 57 9.35 17.84 -29.03
CA PHE A 57 8.30 18.71 -28.52
C PHE A 57 7.10 18.65 -29.48
N LEU A 58 5.98 18.08 -29.04
CA LEU A 58 4.75 17.98 -29.82
C LEU A 58 3.93 19.26 -29.65
N THR A 59 3.81 20.03 -30.73
CA THR A 59 3.06 21.29 -30.74
C THR A 59 1.61 21.07 -31.17
N GLY A 60 0.68 21.71 -30.46
CA GLY A 60 -0.76 21.49 -30.55
C GLY A 60 -1.24 20.13 -30.01
N THR A 61 -2.56 19.99 -29.88
CA THR A 61 -3.24 18.79 -29.36
C THR A 61 -3.02 17.57 -30.24
N LEU A 62 -2.62 16.45 -29.62
CA LEU A 62 -2.71 15.12 -30.22
C LEU A 62 -4.16 14.63 -30.11
N ASP A 63 -4.95 14.90 -31.13
CA ASP A 63 -6.35 14.47 -31.22
C ASP A 63 -6.45 13.05 -31.78
N LEU A 64 -6.87 12.12 -30.93
CA LEU A 64 -7.22 10.73 -31.22
C LEU A 64 -8.67 10.44 -30.76
N ARG A 65 -9.49 11.49 -30.60
CA ARG A 65 -10.84 11.39 -30.05
C ARG A 65 -11.75 10.60 -30.99
N ALA A 66 -12.37 9.56 -30.46
CA ALA A 66 -13.19 8.60 -31.21
C ALA A 66 -12.48 7.95 -32.42
N VAL A 67 -11.14 8.02 -32.51
CA VAL A 67 -10.35 7.40 -33.57
C VAL A 67 -10.11 5.92 -33.26
N GLU A 68 -10.28 5.05 -34.25
CA GLU A 68 -9.83 3.66 -34.20
C GLU A 68 -8.45 3.52 -34.85
N PHE A 69 -7.43 3.21 -34.04
CA PHE A 69 -6.02 3.30 -34.41
C PHE A 69 -5.27 1.97 -34.15
N PRO A 70 -4.99 1.16 -35.19
CA PRO A 70 -4.51 -0.21 -35.04
C PRO A 70 -2.97 -0.34 -34.84
N TYR A 71 -2.30 0.76 -34.51
CA TYR A 71 -0.86 0.83 -34.22
C TYR A 71 -0.65 1.14 -32.74
N LEU A 72 0.39 0.60 -32.14
CA LEU A 72 0.79 0.97 -30.76
C LEU A 72 1.57 2.28 -30.82
N LEU A 73 1.19 3.27 -30.00
CA LEU A 73 1.86 4.56 -29.93
C LEU A 73 2.90 4.55 -28.80
N GLU A 74 4.17 4.82 -29.11
CA GLU A 74 5.26 4.92 -28.13
C GLU A 74 5.90 6.31 -28.20
N PHE A 75 5.71 7.12 -27.17
CA PHE A 75 6.36 8.42 -26.99
C PHE A 75 7.49 8.27 -25.96
N VAL A 76 8.70 8.75 -26.28
CA VAL A 76 9.88 8.60 -25.40
C VAL A 76 10.63 9.92 -25.27
N ARG A 77 10.84 10.41 -24.05
CA ARG A 77 11.42 11.76 -23.78
C ARG A 77 10.77 12.84 -24.64
N CYS A 78 9.44 12.83 -24.67
CA CYS A 78 8.66 13.82 -25.41
C CYS A 78 8.01 14.82 -24.45
N ARG A 79 7.96 16.09 -24.86
CA ARG A 79 7.19 17.13 -24.18
C ARG A 79 5.97 17.47 -25.04
N PHE A 80 4.80 17.59 -24.43
CA PHE A 80 3.57 17.99 -25.12
C PHE A 80 3.24 19.46 -24.82
N GLU A 81 2.73 20.20 -25.80
CA GLU A 81 2.27 21.58 -25.64
C GLU A 81 0.83 21.64 -25.06
N GLU A 82 -0.04 20.76 -25.55
CA GLU A 82 -1.44 20.65 -25.12
C GLU A 82 -1.75 19.19 -24.68
N PRO A 83 -2.75 18.95 -23.81
CA PRO A 83 -3.07 17.59 -23.34
C PRO A 83 -3.52 16.68 -24.50
N PRO A 84 -2.93 15.47 -24.69
CA PRO A 84 -3.45 14.52 -25.66
C PRO A 84 -4.91 14.12 -25.37
N ASP A 85 -5.75 14.14 -26.41
CA ASP A 85 -7.15 13.76 -26.36
C ASP A 85 -7.35 12.37 -26.97
N LEU A 86 -7.51 11.38 -26.09
CA LEU A 86 -7.74 9.98 -26.40
C LEU A 86 -9.20 9.56 -26.15
N ARG A 87 -10.09 10.53 -25.86
CA ARG A 87 -11.46 10.26 -25.39
C ARG A 87 -12.25 9.44 -26.41
N GLN A 88 -12.95 8.41 -25.96
CA GLN A 88 -13.75 7.52 -26.82
C GLN A 88 -12.94 6.77 -27.91
N GLY A 89 -11.61 6.89 -27.91
CA GLY A 89 -10.74 6.25 -28.89
C GLY A 89 -10.65 4.74 -28.71
N LYS A 90 -10.19 4.04 -29.75
CA LYS A 90 -9.86 2.61 -29.73
C LYS A 90 -8.43 2.44 -30.21
N LEU A 91 -7.49 2.30 -29.28
CA LEU A 91 -6.07 2.22 -29.59
C LEU A 91 -5.57 0.78 -29.47
N ALA A 92 -4.60 0.39 -30.31
CA ALA A 92 -3.91 -0.88 -30.08
C ALA A 92 -3.13 -0.87 -28.75
N GLY A 93 -2.59 0.28 -28.35
CA GLY A 93 -1.94 0.53 -27.06
C GLY A 93 -1.25 1.89 -27.09
N ILE A 94 -0.93 2.46 -25.91
CA ILE A 94 -0.23 3.75 -25.83
C ILE A 94 0.72 3.81 -24.63
N ALA A 95 1.95 4.25 -24.87
CA ALA A 95 2.99 4.39 -23.86
C ALA A 95 3.67 5.75 -23.96
N PHE A 96 3.83 6.42 -22.82
CA PHE A 96 4.63 7.63 -22.64
C PHE A 96 5.74 7.32 -21.64
N ALA A 97 6.98 7.19 -22.12
CA ALA A 97 8.17 6.91 -21.32
C ALA A 97 9.00 8.20 -21.14
N ASP A 98 9.34 8.54 -19.90
CA ASP A 98 10.16 9.72 -19.56
C ASP A 98 9.62 11.05 -20.14
N CYS A 99 8.30 11.18 -20.33
CA CYS A 99 7.67 12.33 -21.00
C CYS A 99 7.23 13.44 -20.03
N TRP A 100 6.99 14.63 -20.56
CA TRP A 100 6.28 15.71 -19.87
C TRP A 100 4.93 15.98 -20.54
N LEU A 101 3.86 15.98 -19.74
CA LEU A 101 2.47 16.07 -20.18
C LEU A 101 1.71 17.14 -19.36
N PRO A 102 0.97 18.06 -19.99
CA PRO A 102 0.11 19.02 -19.28
C PRO A 102 -1.23 18.41 -18.79
N GLY A 103 -1.40 17.09 -18.90
CA GLY A 103 -2.62 16.32 -18.62
C GLY A 103 -2.81 15.20 -19.65
N VAL A 104 -3.81 14.34 -19.46
CA VAL A 104 -4.21 13.30 -20.44
C VAL A 104 -5.72 13.13 -20.40
N SER A 105 -6.42 13.32 -21.52
CA SER A 105 -7.87 13.13 -21.61
C SER A 105 -8.20 11.80 -22.27
N ALA A 106 -8.46 10.74 -21.50
CA ALA A 106 -8.66 9.37 -21.98
C ALA A 106 -9.98 8.73 -21.50
N ARG A 107 -10.99 9.54 -21.19
CA ARG A 107 -12.34 9.09 -20.82
C ARG A 107 -12.95 8.17 -21.89
N ASN A 108 -13.46 7.02 -21.49
CA ASN A 108 -14.03 5.99 -22.37
C ASN A 108 -13.03 5.52 -23.46
N LEU A 109 -11.72 5.60 -23.21
CA LEU A 109 -10.70 4.98 -24.06
C LEU A 109 -10.82 3.45 -24.01
N SER A 110 -10.76 2.78 -25.16
CA SER A 110 -10.52 1.34 -25.24
C SER A 110 -9.08 1.09 -25.71
N SER A 111 -8.32 0.31 -24.95
CA SER A 111 -6.95 -0.09 -25.29
C SER A 111 -6.82 -1.61 -25.38
N ALA A 112 -6.39 -2.11 -26.54
CA ALA A 112 -6.21 -3.55 -26.76
C ALA A 112 -4.94 -4.13 -26.09
N ASN A 113 -4.03 -3.27 -25.63
CA ASN A 113 -2.83 -3.62 -24.86
C ASN A 113 -2.68 -2.64 -23.68
N GLU A 114 -1.46 -2.54 -23.14
CA GLU A 114 -1.11 -1.66 -22.01
C GLU A 114 -1.29 -0.16 -22.32
N VAL A 115 -1.65 0.57 -21.27
CA VAL A 115 -1.57 2.03 -21.20
C VAL A 115 -0.45 2.37 -20.19
N SER A 116 0.60 3.06 -20.61
CA SER A 116 1.74 3.40 -19.75
C SER A 116 2.09 4.89 -19.76
N LEU A 117 2.44 5.40 -18.58
CA LEU A 117 2.98 6.75 -18.32
C LEU A 117 4.33 6.66 -17.58
N ASP A 118 5.05 5.54 -17.68
CA ASP A 118 6.21 5.24 -16.85
C ASP A 118 7.32 6.30 -16.93
N GLY A 119 7.87 6.71 -15.78
CA GLY A 119 8.87 7.77 -15.66
C GLY A 119 8.38 9.18 -16.02
N SER A 120 7.16 9.33 -16.55
CA SER A 120 6.64 10.60 -17.04
C SER A 120 6.16 11.52 -15.91
N THR A 121 6.23 12.83 -16.16
CA THR A 121 5.65 13.88 -15.30
C THR A 121 4.39 14.42 -15.94
N VAL A 122 3.30 14.49 -15.17
CA VAL A 122 2.00 15.03 -15.58
C VAL A 122 1.58 16.12 -14.60
N GLU A 123 1.47 17.35 -15.09
CA GLU A 123 1.12 18.55 -14.28
C GLU A 123 -0.38 18.93 -14.39
N GLY A 124 -1.19 18.00 -14.91
CA GLY A 124 -2.63 18.14 -15.06
C GLY A 124 -3.34 16.80 -14.88
N LEU A 125 -4.67 16.82 -14.95
CA LEU A 125 -5.51 15.64 -14.75
C LEU A 125 -5.20 14.54 -15.78
N VAL A 126 -5.02 13.30 -15.30
CA VAL A 126 -5.16 12.07 -16.09
C VAL A 126 -6.58 11.54 -15.93
N ASP A 127 -7.44 11.76 -16.92
CA ASP A 127 -8.82 11.24 -16.96
C ASP A 127 -8.86 9.90 -17.70
N LEU A 128 -9.11 8.81 -16.96
CA LEU A 128 -9.31 7.44 -17.45
C LEU A 128 -10.70 6.91 -17.02
N VAL A 129 -11.67 7.81 -16.81
CA VAL A 129 -13.02 7.45 -16.39
C VAL A 129 -13.71 6.61 -17.47
N ASP A 130 -14.38 5.52 -17.08
CA ASP A 130 -15.01 4.53 -17.98
C ASP A 130 -14.06 3.91 -19.04
N ALA A 131 -12.74 4.02 -18.89
CA ALA A 131 -11.79 3.40 -19.82
C ALA A 131 -11.72 1.86 -19.64
N ASP A 132 -11.37 1.15 -20.72
CA ASP A 132 -11.26 -0.31 -20.76
C ASP A 132 -9.90 -0.72 -21.36
N VAL A 133 -9.04 -1.32 -20.52
CA VAL A 133 -7.65 -1.64 -20.84
C VAL A 133 -7.45 -3.15 -20.78
N ALA A 134 -7.34 -3.79 -21.94
CA ALA A 134 -7.13 -5.24 -22.04
C ALA A 134 -5.70 -5.67 -21.65
N GLY A 135 -4.75 -4.72 -21.59
CA GLY A 135 -3.43 -4.92 -20.98
C GLY A 135 -3.39 -4.55 -19.49
N SER A 136 -2.29 -3.95 -19.06
CA SER A 136 -2.14 -3.33 -17.73
C SER A 136 -2.24 -1.80 -17.82
N LEU A 137 -2.39 -1.13 -16.68
CA LEU A 137 -2.17 0.31 -16.54
C LEU A 137 -0.87 0.54 -15.75
N SER A 138 0.11 1.23 -16.33
CA SER A 138 1.40 1.48 -15.70
C SER A 138 1.71 2.97 -15.52
N VAL A 139 2.08 3.34 -14.30
CA VAL A 139 2.44 4.69 -13.83
C VAL A 139 3.65 4.59 -12.88
N ARG A 140 4.62 3.72 -13.22
CA ARG A 140 5.80 3.43 -12.40
C ARG A 140 6.80 4.57 -12.50
N ASP A 141 7.38 4.96 -11.37
CA ASP A 141 8.33 6.09 -11.24
C ASP A 141 7.77 7.47 -11.68
N SER A 142 6.51 7.52 -12.14
CA SER A 142 5.82 8.71 -12.65
C SER A 142 5.51 9.72 -11.56
N ALA A 143 5.37 10.99 -11.95
CA ALA A 143 4.93 12.08 -11.08
C ALA A 143 3.61 12.68 -11.61
N LEU A 144 2.52 12.56 -10.85
CA LEU A 144 1.21 13.13 -11.17
C LEU A 144 0.92 14.25 -10.16
N SER A 145 0.76 15.49 -10.62
CA SER A 145 0.69 16.65 -9.73
C SER A 145 -0.45 17.59 -10.12
N VAL A 146 -1.57 17.47 -9.40
CA VAL A 146 -2.70 18.43 -9.41
C VAL A 146 -3.02 18.79 -7.95
N PRO A 147 -2.28 19.75 -7.35
CA PRO A 147 -2.53 20.19 -5.98
C PRO A 147 -3.99 20.61 -5.79
N ASP A 148 -4.58 20.20 -4.66
CA ASP A 148 -5.99 20.45 -4.28
C ASP A 148 -7.05 19.95 -5.29
N GLY A 149 -6.67 19.11 -6.25
CA GLY A 149 -7.56 18.51 -7.24
C GLY A 149 -7.33 17.01 -7.42
N ILE A 150 -7.93 16.43 -8.46
CA ILE A 150 -7.75 15.01 -8.82
C ILE A 150 -6.59 14.92 -9.81
N ALA A 151 -5.56 14.16 -9.47
CA ALA A 151 -4.39 13.96 -10.33
C ALA A 151 -4.58 12.77 -11.29
N LEU A 152 -5.27 11.73 -10.82
CA LEU A 152 -5.67 10.56 -11.63
C LEU A 152 -7.14 10.24 -11.33
N HIS A 153 -7.99 10.35 -12.34
CA HIS A 153 -9.43 10.03 -12.25
C HIS A 153 -9.72 8.78 -13.07
N ALA A 154 -9.84 7.65 -12.39
CA ALA A 154 -10.03 6.31 -12.94
C ALA A 154 -11.35 5.67 -12.45
N ASP A 155 -12.39 6.48 -12.23
CA ASP A 155 -13.70 5.96 -11.80
C ASP A 155 -14.27 5.00 -12.86
N ARG A 156 -14.67 3.80 -12.41
CA ARG A 156 -15.15 2.69 -13.26
C ARG A 156 -14.17 2.21 -14.34
N LEU A 157 -12.88 2.57 -14.24
CA LEU A 157 -11.81 2.00 -15.06
C LEU A 157 -11.82 0.47 -14.98
N LYS A 158 -11.67 -0.18 -16.12
CA LYS A 158 -11.43 -1.63 -16.23
C LYS A 158 -10.01 -1.88 -16.71
N VAL A 159 -9.30 -2.76 -16.02
CA VAL A 159 -7.98 -3.26 -16.43
C VAL A 159 -8.00 -4.77 -16.32
N ALA A 160 -7.77 -5.50 -17.42
CA ALA A 160 -7.72 -6.97 -17.39
C ALA A 160 -6.42 -7.48 -16.75
N GLY A 161 -5.31 -6.76 -16.96
CA GLY A 161 -4.02 -6.96 -16.30
C GLY A 161 -3.94 -6.28 -14.93
N GLY A 162 -2.74 -5.79 -14.58
CA GLY A 162 -2.48 -5.14 -13.29
C GLY A 162 -2.49 -3.62 -13.35
N LEU A 163 -2.50 -2.98 -12.18
CA LEU A 163 -2.23 -1.54 -12.02
C LEU A 163 -0.86 -1.38 -11.36
N LEU A 164 0.11 -0.85 -12.10
CA LEU A 164 1.52 -0.79 -11.73
C LEU A 164 1.91 0.66 -11.40
N ALA A 165 1.88 1.03 -10.12
CA ALA A 165 2.14 2.38 -9.61
C ALA A 165 3.35 2.42 -8.66
N GLN A 166 4.35 1.58 -8.95
CA GLN A 166 5.54 1.41 -8.11
C GLN A 166 6.34 2.71 -8.07
N ARG A 167 6.65 3.22 -6.87
CA ARG A 167 7.36 4.50 -6.66
C ARG A 167 6.69 5.72 -7.31
N VAL A 168 5.40 5.65 -7.62
CA VAL A 168 4.63 6.81 -8.12
C VAL A 168 4.68 7.95 -7.10
N ARG A 169 4.73 9.19 -7.57
CA ARG A 169 4.52 10.40 -6.76
C ARG A 169 3.20 11.03 -7.19
N VAL A 170 2.26 11.17 -6.26
CA VAL A 170 0.94 11.79 -6.49
C VAL A 170 0.76 12.96 -5.53
N THR A 171 0.50 14.14 -6.07
CA THR A 171 0.04 15.32 -5.33
C THR A 171 -1.37 15.64 -5.80
N GLY A 172 -2.35 15.56 -4.89
CA GLY A 172 -3.79 15.54 -5.21
C GLY A 172 -4.44 14.15 -5.01
N GLU A 173 -5.73 14.04 -5.30
CA GLU A 173 -6.50 12.79 -5.16
C GLU A 173 -6.16 11.79 -6.28
N LEU A 174 -5.86 10.54 -5.90
CA LEU A 174 -5.97 9.39 -6.79
C LEU A 174 -7.36 8.77 -6.62
N ARG A 175 -8.23 8.96 -7.61
CA ARG A 175 -9.63 8.53 -7.56
C ARG A 175 -9.85 7.34 -8.50
N MET A 176 -10.42 6.25 -7.98
CA MET A 176 -10.64 5.00 -8.72
C MET A 176 -11.91 4.28 -8.21
N ALA A 177 -12.98 5.04 -7.98
CA ALA A 177 -14.20 4.51 -7.39
C ALA A 177 -14.94 3.58 -8.37
N GLY A 178 -15.30 2.38 -7.89
CA GLY A 178 -15.90 1.32 -8.70
C GLY A 178 -15.01 0.78 -9.83
N ALA A 179 -13.69 1.03 -9.80
CA ALA A 179 -12.77 0.46 -10.77
C ALA A 179 -12.57 -1.06 -10.54
N HIS A 180 -12.23 -1.79 -11.60
CA HIS A 180 -12.00 -3.23 -11.58
C HIS A 180 -10.65 -3.56 -12.24
N VAL A 181 -9.75 -4.17 -11.49
CA VAL A 181 -8.42 -4.62 -11.94
C VAL A 181 -8.35 -6.14 -11.78
N GLY A 182 -8.37 -6.88 -12.89
CA GLY A 182 -8.36 -8.35 -12.88
C GLY A 182 -7.06 -8.96 -12.35
N GLY A 183 -5.95 -8.24 -12.51
CA GLY A 183 -4.66 -8.57 -11.90
C GLY A 183 -4.44 -7.92 -10.53
N TYR A 184 -3.17 -7.66 -10.21
CA TYR A 184 -2.77 -7.05 -8.95
C TYR A 184 -2.59 -5.53 -9.07
N CYS A 185 -2.80 -4.80 -7.98
CA CYS A 185 -2.49 -3.39 -7.84
C CYS A 185 -1.21 -3.22 -7.01
N ASN A 186 -0.25 -2.42 -7.48
CA ASN A 186 1.04 -2.27 -6.79
C ASN A 186 1.55 -0.82 -6.78
N PHE A 187 1.31 -0.14 -5.66
CA PHE A 187 1.77 1.21 -5.35
C PHE A 187 3.11 1.25 -4.59
N SER A 188 3.74 0.08 -4.34
CA SER A 188 4.83 -0.05 -3.35
C SER A 188 5.97 0.95 -3.56
N GLY A 189 6.38 1.61 -2.46
CA GLY A 189 7.36 2.70 -2.45
C GLY A 189 6.83 4.05 -2.96
N GLY A 190 5.53 4.18 -3.23
CA GLY A 190 4.91 5.43 -3.69
C GLY A 190 4.72 6.47 -2.59
N LEU A 191 4.62 7.74 -3.00
CA LEU A 191 4.29 8.90 -2.17
C LEU A 191 2.98 9.49 -2.69
N LEU A 192 1.91 9.46 -1.89
CA LEU A 192 0.61 10.00 -2.26
C LEU A 192 0.17 11.03 -1.21
N THR A 193 -0.03 12.28 -1.66
CA THR A 193 -0.13 13.46 -0.80
C THR A 193 -1.33 14.33 -1.19
N ASN A 194 -2.36 14.27 -0.36
CA ASN A 194 -3.53 15.17 -0.36
C ASN A 194 -4.01 15.38 1.10
N PRO A 195 -3.25 16.10 1.94
CA PRO A 195 -3.47 16.13 3.40
C PRO A 195 -4.76 16.82 3.85
N ARG A 196 -5.51 17.46 2.93
CA ARG A 196 -6.83 18.07 3.18
C ARG A 196 -7.97 17.28 2.51
N GLY A 197 -7.70 16.06 2.06
CA GLY A 197 -8.60 15.30 1.21
C GLY A 197 -8.29 13.79 1.25
N HIS A 198 -8.68 13.10 0.18
CA HIS A 198 -8.30 11.70 -0.01
C HIS A 198 -7.00 11.59 -0.79
N ALA A 199 -6.01 10.88 -0.26
CA ALA A 199 -4.81 10.50 -1.02
C ALA A 199 -5.15 9.41 -2.05
N ILE A 200 -6.03 8.48 -1.66
CA ILE A 200 -6.62 7.45 -2.53
C ILE A 200 -8.11 7.34 -2.20
N ASN A 201 -8.96 7.33 -3.23
CA ASN A 201 -10.38 7.05 -3.14
C ASN A 201 -10.73 5.87 -4.08
N GLY A 202 -10.60 4.65 -3.54
CA GLY A 202 -10.96 3.39 -4.19
C GLY A 202 -12.26 2.81 -3.61
N THR A 203 -13.26 3.65 -3.36
CA THR A 203 -14.58 3.21 -2.88
C THR A 203 -15.17 2.19 -3.86
N GLY A 204 -15.47 0.97 -3.40
CA GLY A 204 -15.95 -0.12 -4.24
C GLY A 204 -14.96 -0.65 -5.30
N LEU A 205 -13.66 -0.38 -5.15
CA LEU A 205 -12.60 -0.96 -6.01
C LEU A 205 -12.59 -2.50 -5.90
N HIS A 206 -12.50 -3.21 -7.02
CA HIS A 206 -12.23 -4.65 -7.06
C HIS A 206 -10.84 -4.95 -7.65
N VAL A 207 -10.03 -5.72 -6.92
CA VAL A 207 -8.71 -6.22 -7.34
C VAL A 207 -8.72 -7.75 -7.32
N GLY A 208 -8.53 -8.38 -8.49
CA GLY A 208 -8.49 -9.85 -8.65
C GLY A 208 -7.20 -10.51 -8.17
N GLY A 209 -6.16 -9.72 -7.94
CA GLY A 209 -4.90 -10.12 -7.34
C GLY A 209 -4.67 -9.50 -5.96
N ASN A 210 -3.40 -9.18 -5.67
CA ASN A 210 -3.01 -8.54 -4.42
C ASN A 210 -3.11 -7.01 -4.53
N LEU A 211 -3.39 -6.32 -3.42
CA LEU A 211 -3.26 -4.87 -3.29
C LEU A 211 -2.03 -4.53 -2.45
N LEU A 212 -0.95 -4.14 -3.14
CA LEU A 212 0.39 -3.96 -2.59
C LEU A 212 0.72 -2.46 -2.41
N MET A 213 0.72 -1.98 -1.18
CA MET A 213 1.10 -0.62 -0.79
C MET A 213 2.29 -0.65 0.20
N ASN A 214 3.28 -1.51 -0.04
CA ASN A 214 4.40 -1.71 0.90
C ASN A 214 5.38 -0.53 0.83
N GLY A 215 5.83 -0.03 1.98
CA GLY A 215 6.77 1.10 2.05
C GLY A 215 6.25 2.41 1.45
N CYS A 216 4.93 2.58 1.30
CA CYS A 216 4.35 3.83 0.80
C CYS A 216 4.33 4.91 1.87
N THR A 217 4.33 6.18 1.46
CA THR A 217 4.01 7.32 2.31
C THR A 217 2.67 7.89 1.85
N LEU A 218 1.70 7.89 2.75
CA LEU A 218 0.31 8.30 2.52
C LEU A 218 0.02 9.49 3.43
N ARG A 219 -0.30 10.65 2.85
CA ARG A 219 -0.71 11.88 3.54
C ARG A 219 -2.08 12.29 3.01
N GLY A 220 -3.10 12.33 3.86
CA GLY A 220 -4.50 12.33 3.43
C GLY A 220 -5.13 10.94 3.57
N THR A 221 -6.45 10.88 3.71
CA THR A 221 -7.16 9.62 3.95
C THR A 221 -7.08 8.68 2.74
N VAL A 222 -6.82 7.40 2.98
CA VAL A 222 -7.02 6.32 2.00
C VAL A 222 -8.35 5.64 2.26
N LEU A 223 -9.30 5.88 1.36
CA LEU A 223 -10.66 5.36 1.41
C LEU A 223 -10.79 4.17 0.45
N LEU A 224 -10.93 2.96 1.00
CA LEU A 224 -11.23 1.71 0.28
C LEU A 224 -12.53 1.08 0.79
N ALA A 225 -13.51 1.92 1.16
CA ALA A 225 -14.77 1.44 1.70
C ALA A 225 -15.54 0.59 0.68
N GLY A 226 -16.00 -0.59 1.10
CA GLY A 226 -16.67 -1.56 0.24
C GLY A 226 -15.79 -2.16 -0.87
N ALA A 227 -14.46 -1.97 -0.84
CA ALA A 227 -13.56 -2.56 -1.82
C ALA A 227 -13.44 -4.09 -1.64
N ARG A 228 -13.06 -4.80 -2.70
CA ARG A 228 -12.81 -6.24 -2.70
C ARG A 228 -11.41 -6.56 -3.23
N VAL A 229 -10.69 -7.43 -2.53
CA VAL A 229 -9.37 -7.94 -2.92
C VAL A 229 -9.42 -9.47 -2.87
N ASP A 230 -9.34 -10.14 -4.01
CA ASP A 230 -9.44 -11.61 -4.13
C ASP A 230 -8.15 -12.34 -3.65
N SER A 231 -7.18 -11.58 -3.12
CA SER A 231 -5.93 -12.09 -2.53
C SER A 231 -5.54 -11.25 -1.30
N ALA A 232 -4.25 -10.96 -1.06
CA ALA A 232 -3.82 -10.21 0.12
C ALA A 232 -3.76 -8.68 -0.05
N LEU A 233 -4.00 -7.96 1.04
CA LEU A 233 -3.80 -6.52 1.20
C LEU A 233 -2.57 -6.25 2.08
N THR A 234 -1.57 -5.52 1.56
CA THR A 234 -0.28 -5.37 2.25
C THR A 234 0.19 -3.92 2.31
N LEU A 235 0.30 -3.35 3.52
CA LEU A 235 0.82 -2.00 3.79
C LEU A 235 2.14 -2.06 4.59
N ARG A 236 2.98 -3.06 4.30
CA ARG A 236 4.07 -3.48 5.18
C ARG A 236 5.19 -2.45 5.13
N GLY A 237 5.52 -1.86 6.27
CA GLY A 237 6.46 -0.73 6.35
C GLY A 237 5.97 0.60 5.77
N ALA A 238 4.67 0.74 5.47
CA ALA A 238 4.09 2.00 4.97
C ALA A 238 3.78 2.98 6.13
N SER A 239 3.78 4.28 5.84
CA SER A 239 3.35 5.32 6.77
C SER A 239 2.07 5.99 6.28
N ALA A 240 1.08 6.15 7.15
CA ALA A 240 -0.17 6.86 6.91
C ALA A 240 -0.34 7.98 7.95
N ALA A 241 -0.53 9.21 7.50
CA ALA A 241 -0.64 10.41 8.33
C ALA A 241 -1.57 11.44 7.66
N ASP A 242 -1.76 12.59 8.31
CA ASP A 242 -2.58 13.70 7.83
C ASP A 242 -4.01 13.23 7.44
N GLY A 243 -4.69 12.53 8.36
CA GLY A 243 -6.08 12.10 8.14
C GLY A 243 -7.01 13.28 7.86
N ARG A 244 -8.01 13.08 6.99
CA ARG A 244 -8.90 14.16 6.53
C ARG A 244 -9.83 14.61 7.66
N SER A 245 -9.50 15.74 8.27
CA SER A 245 -10.39 16.50 9.13
C SER A 245 -11.50 17.17 8.31
N ASP A 246 -12.51 16.38 7.91
CA ASP A 246 -13.65 16.90 7.15
C ASP A 246 -14.61 17.68 8.06
N ASP A 247 -14.93 18.91 7.65
CA ASP A 247 -15.95 19.77 8.26
C ASP A 247 -17.40 19.28 7.96
N ASP A 248 -17.56 18.09 7.36
CA ASP A 248 -18.86 17.47 7.06
C ASP A 248 -19.47 16.85 8.34
N ALA A 249 -19.63 17.70 9.36
CA ALA A 249 -20.09 17.41 10.72
C ALA A 249 -21.56 16.95 10.83
N LEU A 250 -22.12 16.44 9.72
CA LEU A 250 -23.47 15.95 9.55
C LEU A 250 -23.56 14.41 9.49
N ASP A 251 -22.44 13.69 9.31
CA ASP A 251 -22.38 12.24 9.51
C ASP A 251 -21.74 11.89 10.87
N PRO A 252 -22.52 11.41 11.87
CA PRO A 252 -21.98 10.94 13.16
C PRO A 252 -21.02 9.75 13.06
N HIS A 253 -20.90 9.08 11.91
CA HIS A 253 -19.98 7.96 11.71
C HIS A 253 -18.65 8.38 11.07
N SER A 254 -18.53 9.64 10.65
CA SER A 254 -17.28 10.23 10.15
C SER A 254 -16.26 10.33 11.29
N ASP A 255 -15.05 9.85 11.02
CA ASP A 255 -13.92 9.95 11.94
C ASP A 255 -12.89 10.91 11.31
N PRO A 256 -12.82 12.18 11.79
CA PRO A 256 -11.94 13.19 11.20
C PRO A 256 -10.44 12.91 11.41
N ASN A 257 -10.09 11.87 12.18
CA ASN A 257 -8.72 11.43 12.38
C ASN A 257 -8.38 10.17 11.55
N ALA A 258 -9.29 9.66 10.72
CA ALA A 258 -9.07 8.42 9.98
C ALA A 258 -8.11 8.59 8.80
N THR A 259 -6.91 8.01 8.92
CA THR A 259 -5.93 7.92 7.83
C THR A 259 -6.24 6.78 6.87
N LEU A 260 -6.76 5.65 7.37
CA LEU A 260 -7.13 4.47 6.58
C LEU A 260 -8.58 4.09 6.86
N VAL A 261 -9.44 4.10 5.84
CA VAL A 261 -10.86 3.72 5.94
C VAL A 261 -11.13 2.54 5.02
N PHE A 262 -11.13 1.34 5.60
CA PHE A 262 -11.40 0.07 4.92
C PHE A 262 -12.76 -0.52 5.35
N ASP A 263 -13.73 0.34 5.65
CA ASP A 263 -15.03 -0.09 6.16
C ASP A 263 -15.81 -0.88 5.10
N ARG A 264 -16.26 -2.08 5.47
CA ARG A 264 -16.85 -3.11 4.59
C ARG A 264 -15.91 -3.65 3.51
N ILE A 265 -14.59 -3.56 3.69
CA ILE A 265 -13.64 -4.21 2.78
C ILE A 265 -13.80 -5.74 2.85
N ALA A 266 -13.74 -6.41 1.70
CA ALA A 266 -13.61 -7.86 1.61
C ALA A 266 -12.19 -8.20 1.12
N VAL A 267 -11.42 -8.95 1.90
CA VAL A 267 -10.08 -9.41 1.53
C VAL A 267 -10.05 -10.92 1.71
N ASP A 268 -10.01 -11.68 0.63
CA ASP A 268 -10.08 -13.15 0.70
C ASP A 268 -8.78 -13.76 1.30
N GLY A 269 -7.66 -13.05 1.18
CA GLY A 269 -6.37 -13.40 1.78
C GLY A 269 -6.03 -12.64 3.07
N ASP A 270 -4.73 -12.49 3.34
CA ASP A 270 -4.22 -11.78 4.53
C ASP A 270 -4.38 -10.25 4.43
N VAL A 271 -4.50 -9.59 5.58
CA VAL A 271 -4.29 -8.14 5.74
C VAL A 271 -3.02 -7.92 6.57
N GLN A 272 -2.04 -7.22 5.99
CA GLN A 272 -0.67 -7.17 6.53
C GLN A 272 -0.23 -5.71 6.79
N LEU A 273 -0.48 -5.26 8.03
CA LEU A 273 -0.07 -3.96 8.59
C LEU A 273 1.18 -4.15 9.50
N ASP A 274 2.20 -4.82 8.95
CA ASP A 274 3.36 -5.30 9.73
C ASP A 274 4.70 -4.71 9.29
N ARG A 275 5.78 -5.16 9.94
CA ARG A 275 7.18 -4.81 9.61
C ARG A 275 7.46 -3.30 9.59
N GLY A 276 6.85 -2.56 10.52
CA GLY A 276 7.07 -1.12 10.65
C GLY A 276 6.07 -0.25 9.90
N PHE A 277 4.88 -0.77 9.60
CA PHE A 277 3.72 0.07 9.32
C PHE A 277 3.53 1.12 10.43
N THR A 278 3.20 2.35 10.08
CA THR A 278 2.89 3.43 11.04
C THR A 278 1.61 4.17 10.63
N SER A 279 0.66 4.32 11.55
CA SER A 279 -0.49 5.21 11.40
C SER A 279 -0.46 6.32 12.45
N ALA A 280 -0.61 7.56 12.00
CA ALA A 280 -0.87 8.76 12.82
C ALA A 280 -2.31 9.23 12.52
N GLY A 281 -3.27 8.45 13.04
CA GLY A 281 -4.70 8.53 12.82
C GLY A 281 -5.36 7.14 12.89
N THR A 282 -6.70 7.11 12.97
CA THR A 282 -7.48 5.87 13.06
C THR A 282 -7.30 4.99 11.81
N VAL A 283 -7.06 3.70 12.03
CA VAL A 283 -7.25 2.66 11.01
C VAL A 283 -8.61 2.00 11.22
N ARG A 284 -9.55 2.16 10.28
CA ARG A 284 -10.91 1.60 10.34
C ARG A 284 -11.08 0.42 9.39
N MET A 285 -11.76 -0.62 9.85
CA MET A 285 -12.17 -1.80 9.07
C MET A 285 -13.62 -2.22 9.43
N VAL A 286 -14.50 -1.26 9.74
CA VAL A 286 -15.83 -1.54 10.30
C VAL A 286 -16.67 -2.39 9.34
N ASN A 287 -17.23 -3.50 9.81
CA ASN A 287 -17.93 -4.54 9.03
C ASN A 287 -17.09 -5.18 7.90
N ALA A 288 -15.76 -5.21 8.02
CA ALA A 288 -14.88 -5.90 7.06
C ALA A 288 -14.93 -7.44 7.17
N ALA A 289 -14.60 -8.12 6.08
CA ALA A 289 -14.47 -9.56 6.00
C ALA A 289 -13.07 -9.96 5.51
N LEU A 290 -12.25 -10.52 6.41
CA LEU A 290 -10.88 -10.92 6.14
C LEU A 290 -10.79 -12.45 6.15
N GLY A 291 -10.59 -13.08 4.99
CA GLY A 291 -10.51 -14.54 4.88
C GLY A 291 -9.24 -15.13 5.49
N GLY A 292 -8.12 -14.42 5.36
CA GLY A 292 -6.81 -14.79 5.91
C GLY A 292 -6.48 -14.17 7.26
N THR A 293 -5.18 -13.96 7.49
CA THR A 293 -4.59 -13.48 8.75
C THR A 293 -4.54 -11.96 8.81
N LEU A 294 -4.91 -11.36 9.94
CA LEU A 294 -4.67 -9.95 10.24
C LEU A 294 -3.33 -9.79 10.99
N SER A 295 -2.27 -9.44 10.25
CA SER A 295 -0.92 -9.23 10.81
C SER A 295 -0.72 -7.76 11.17
N LEU A 296 -0.55 -7.48 12.47
CA LEU A 296 -0.25 -6.15 13.04
C LEU A 296 1.19 -6.08 13.59
N SER A 297 2.04 -7.04 13.19
CA SER A 297 3.30 -7.34 13.88
C SER A 297 4.40 -6.30 13.65
N GLY A 298 4.74 -5.58 14.72
CA GLY A 298 5.77 -4.54 14.71
C GLY A 298 5.37 -3.27 13.96
N GLY A 299 4.06 -3.06 13.75
CA GLY A 299 3.49 -1.76 13.36
C GLY A 299 3.23 -0.86 14.58
N THR A 300 3.01 0.42 14.31
CA THR A 300 2.61 1.44 15.29
C THR A 300 1.28 2.03 14.85
N PHE A 301 0.33 2.15 15.78
CA PHE A 301 -0.99 2.72 15.57
C PHE A 301 -1.18 3.77 16.64
N ASP A 302 -1.24 5.03 16.23
CA ASP A 302 -1.50 6.16 17.10
C ASP A 302 -2.74 6.89 16.55
N ALA A 303 -3.69 7.25 17.42
CA ALA A 303 -4.88 8.05 17.07
C ALA A 303 -4.89 9.40 17.79
N LEU A 304 -3.79 9.78 18.44
CA LEU A 304 -3.57 11.15 18.87
C LEU A 304 -3.09 11.95 17.65
N GLY A 305 -3.81 13.03 17.33
CA GLY A 305 -3.27 14.08 16.47
C GLY A 305 -2.02 14.70 17.10
N ALA A 306 -1.18 15.36 16.30
CA ALA A 306 0.01 16.02 16.81
C ALA A 306 -0.33 17.02 17.93
N GLU A 307 0.46 17.02 19.01
CA GLU A 307 0.12 17.63 20.31
C GLU A 307 -0.04 19.16 20.30
N ASP A 308 0.24 19.82 19.17
CA ASP A 308 0.22 21.29 19.00
C ASP A 308 -1.13 21.86 18.52
N GLY A 309 -2.16 21.02 18.34
CA GLY A 309 -3.50 21.43 17.90
C GLY A 309 -4.55 21.41 19.02
N GLU A 310 -5.20 22.55 19.28
CA GLU A 310 -6.54 22.58 19.90
C GLU A 310 -7.49 21.67 19.09
N PRO A 311 -8.37 20.86 19.72
CA PRO A 311 -9.20 19.89 19.00
C PRO A 311 -10.21 20.57 18.06
N THR A 312 -9.84 20.71 16.79
CA THR A 312 -10.63 21.30 15.71
C THR A 312 -11.78 20.38 15.30
N GLY A 313 -12.88 20.43 16.04
CA GLY A 313 -14.13 19.75 15.69
C GLY A 313 -14.98 19.36 16.90
N TYR A 314 -16.04 20.15 17.14
CA TYR A 314 -17.29 19.79 17.85
C TYR A 314 -17.26 18.93 19.14
N GLY A 315 -16.18 18.94 19.91
CA GLY A 315 -16.04 18.23 21.19
C GLY A 315 -16.93 18.72 22.36
N ARG A 316 -18.18 19.15 22.12
CA ARG A 316 -19.10 19.67 23.15
C ARG A 316 -20.60 19.32 22.98
N ALA A 317 -20.99 18.55 21.97
CA ALA A 317 -22.30 17.90 21.88
C ALA A 317 -22.13 16.60 21.06
N LEU A 318 -22.68 15.43 21.44
CA LEU A 318 -23.83 15.17 22.30
C LEU A 318 -23.49 14.19 23.44
N ALA A 319 -23.74 14.60 24.70
CA ALA A 319 -23.80 13.68 25.84
C ALA A 319 -25.27 13.27 26.07
N THR A 320 -25.76 12.31 25.27
CA THR A 320 -27.13 11.78 25.35
C THR A 320 -27.12 10.25 25.32
N ASP A 321 -27.93 9.64 26.18
CA ASP A 321 -27.68 8.36 26.86
C ASP A 321 -27.72 7.06 26.01
N THR A 322 -27.83 7.14 24.68
CA THR A 322 -27.97 5.97 23.79
C THR A 322 -27.29 6.15 22.41
N ALA A 323 -25.96 6.28 22.39
CA ALA A 323 -25.15 6.13 21.17
C ALA A 323 -23.75 5.60 21.51
N GLU A 324 -23.17 4.79 20.64
CA GLU A 324 -21.75 4.40 20.78
C GLU A 324 -20.81 5.58 20.48
N PRO A 325 -19.62 5.67 21.11
CA PRO A 325 -18.77 6.85 20.99
C PRO A 325 -18.22 7.01 19.57
N THR A 326 -18.66 8.08 18.91
CA THR A 326 -18.53 8.35 17.47
C THR A 326 -17.11 8.65 16.98
N GLY A 327 -16.17 9.00 17.86
CA GLY A 327 -14.75 9.02 17.50
C GLY A 327 -13.86 9.99 18.29
N TYR A 328 -13.28 9.50 19.39
CA TYR A 328 -12.00 10.02 19.90
C TYR A 328 -11.15 8.84 20.43
N GLY A 329 -9.88 8.75 20.01
CA GLY A 329 -8.87 7.87 20.63
C GLY A 329 -8.83 6.39 20.23
N ARG A 330 -9.50 5.94 19.16
CA ARG A 330 -9.39 4.55 18.66
C ARG A 330 -8.26 4.41 17.63
N ALA A 331 -7.09 3.92 18.01
CA ALA A 331 -5.97 3.70 17.06
C ALA A 331 -6.27 2.64 15.96
N LEU A 332 -7.15 1.70 16.25
CA LEU A 332 -7.62 0.64 15.34
C LEU A 332 -9.08 0.34 15.65
N HIS A 333 -9.95 0.34 14.64
CA HIS A 333 -11.39 0.17 14.78
C HIS A 333 -11.89 -1.01 13.93
N LEU A 334 -12.24 -2.11 14.60
CA LEU A 334 -12.62 -3.40 14.01
C LEU A 334 -14.05 -3.85 14.38
N ASP A 335 -14.98 -2.91 14.57
CA ASP A 335 -16.37 -3.29 14.87
C ASP A 335 -16.99 -4.06 13.69
N GLY A 336 -17.83 -5.06 13.98
CA GLY A 336 -18.38 -5.99 12.98
C GLY A 336 -17.36 -6.77 12.13
N THR A 337 -16.05 -6.65 12.39
CA THR A 337 -15.01 -7.28 11.55
C THR A 337 -14.98 -8.79 11.76
N THR A 338 -14.97 -9.54 10.66
CA THR A 338 -14.73 -10.99 10.68
C THR A 338 -13.31 -11.30 10.19
N VAL A 339 -12.64 -12.25 10.85
CA VAL A 339 -11.30 -12.73 10.49
C VAL A 339 -11.32 -14.25 10.48
N GLY A 340 -10.99 -14.86 9.35
CA GLY A 340 -10.96 -16.33 9.15
C GLY A 340 -9.64 -16.98 9.58
N GLY A 341 -8.54 -16.23 9.52
CA GLY A 341 -7.23 -16.63 10.04
C GLY A 341 -6.93 -16.09 11.45
N ASP A 342 -5.64 -16.03 11.79
CA ASP A 342 -5.17 -15.48 13.07
C ASP A 342 -5.20 -13.94 13.09
N ILE A 343 -5.21 -13.35 14.30
CA ILE A 343 -4.85 -11.93 14.52
C ILE A 343 -3.49 -11.89 15.22
N ILE A 344 -2.45 -11.44 14.51
CA ILE A 344 -1.04 -11.55 14.95
C ILE A 344 -0.45 -10.18 15.32
N GLY A 345 -0.67 -9.79 16.57
CA GLY A 345 0.08 -8.70 17.22
C GLY A 345 1.38 -9.19 17.86
N ARG A 346 2.51 -8.57 17.50
CA ARG A 346 3.81 -8.75 18.16
C ARG A 346 4.49 -7.39 18.26
N GLN A 347 5.06 -7.05 19.42
CA GLN A 347 5.82 -5.81 19.55
C GLN A 347 7.12 -5.88 18.72
N ARG A 348 7.60 -4.72 18.26
CA ARG A 348 9.01 -4.57 17.88
C ARG A 348 9.87 -4.90 19.11
N PRO A 349 10.92 -5.73 19.02
CA PRO A 349 11.88 -5.86 20.11
C PRO A 349 12.46 -4.49 20.42
N CYS A 350 12.36 -4.03 21.67
CA CYS A 350 12.89 -2.74 22.08
C CYS A 350 14.41 -2.72 21.94
N ALA A 351 14.91 -2.18 20.82
CA ALA A 351 16.34 -1.99 20.53
C ALA A 351 16.95 -0.82 21.32
N GLY A 352 16.55 -0.69 22.58
CA GLY A 352 17.06 0.28 23.55
C GLY A 352 17.25 -0.43 24.88
N ARG A 353 18.30 -0.08 25.61
CA ARG A 353 18.46 -0.58 26.98
C ARG A 353 17.35 0.02 27.83
N CYS A 354 16.34 -0.77 28.17
CA CYS A 354 15.49 -0.52 29.32
C CYS A 354 16.35 -0.62 30.58
N GLY A 355 17.15 0.42 30.83
CA GLY A 355 17.98 0.57 32.00
C GLY A 355 17.07 0.75 33.20
N TRP A 356 16.63 -0.37 33.79
CA TRP A 356 15.99 -0.39 35.09
C TRP A 356 17.00 0.18 36.10
N SER A 357 16.91 1.48 36.34
CA SER A 357 17.57 2.16 37.44
C SER A 357 16.97 1.63 38.72
N THR A 358 17.48 0.47 39.14
CA THR A 358 17.24 -0.11 40.46
C THR A 358 17.98 0.75 41.48
N SER A 359 17.40 1.93 41.73
CA SER A 359 17.70 2.81 42.85
C SER A 359 17.38 2.07 44.14
N ARG A 360 18.30 1.17 44.53
CA ARG A 360 18.32 0.54 45.84
C ARG A 360 18.09 1.64 46.87
N PRO A 361 17.08 1.53 47.74
CA PRO A 361 16.94 2.49 48.83
C PRO A 361 18.25 2.47 49.61
N ARG A 362 18.90 3.63 49.76
CA ARG A 362 20.09 3.75 50.61
C ARG A 362 19.70 3.29 52.00
N ALA A 363 20.43 2.30 52.53
CA ALA A 363 20.28 1.92 53.93
C ALA A 363 20.62 3.13 54.80
N ALA A 364 19.61 3.70 55.48
CA ALA A 364 19.83 4.74 56.46
C ALA A 364 20.51 4.09 57.68
N SER A 365 21.76 4.48 57.94
CA SER A 365 22.51 4.00 59.11
C SER A 365 21.87 4.54 60.39
N SER A 366 21.62 3.63 61.34
CA SER A 366 21.00 3.93 62.62
C SER A 366 21.77 4.95 63.46
N SER A 367 21.07 5.92 64.03
CA SER A 367 21.51 6.67 65.21
C SER A 367 20.33 6.91 66.17
N THR A 368 20.65 7.07 67.45
CA THR A 368 19.76 6.74 68.60
C THR A 368 18.90 7.91 69.07
N GLY A 369 17.62 7.69 69.39
CA GLY A 369 16.76 8.69 70.08
C GLY A 369 15.25 8.38 70.11
N PRO A 370 14.60 8.19 71.29
CA PRO A 370 13.14 7.99 71.45
C PRO A 370 12.47 9.14 72.24
N PRO A 371 11.17 9.06 72.64
CA PRO A 371 9.98 8.38 72.06
C PRO A 371 9.08 9.41 71.28
N TRP A 372 7.84 9.17 70.79
CA TRP A 372 6.59 8.75 71.47
C TRP A 372 5.48 8.30 70.49
N THR A 373 4.44 7.66 71.04
CA THR A 373 3.07 7.48 70.49
C THR A 373 2.89 6.72 69.17
N THR A 374 2.91 5.40 69.31
CA THR A 374 2.10 4.41 68.59
C THR A 374 0.66 4.87 68.25
N ARG A 375 0.22 4.58 67.02
CA ARG A 375 -1.09 3.94 66.78
C ARG A 375 -1.10 3.20 65.44
N ALA A 376 -1.28 1.88 65.50
CA ALA A 376 -1.67 1.05 64.37
C ALA A 376 -2.95 0.31 64.75
N ARG A 377 -3.88 0.13 63.79
CA ARG A 377 -4.89 -0.93 63.90
C ARG A 377 -5.36 -1.42 62.53
N THR A 378 -5.43 -2.74 62.48
CA THR A 378 -5.62 -3.71 61.40
C THR A 378 -7.01 -3.70 60.73
N PRO A 379 -7.19 -4.48 59.63
CA PRO A 379 -8.36 -4.39 58.73
C PRO A 379 -9.37 -5.56 58.94
N CYS A 380 -10.09 -5.90 57.86
CA CYS A 380 -11.05 -7.00 57.63
C CYS A 380 -12.53 -6.66 57.87
N TRP A 381 -13.39 -7.09 56.95
CA TRP A 381 -14.25 -8.29 57.09
C TRP A 381 -14.81 -8.69 55.70
N ALA A 382 -15.32 -9.92 55.54
CA ALA A 382 -15.87 -10.41 54.27
C ALA A 382 -16.87 -11.57 54.48
N THR A 383 -17.99 -11.56 53.75
CA THR A 383 -18.98 -12.67 53.69
C THR A 383 -19.80 -12.59 52.38
N GLY A 384 -20.04 -13.74 51.74
CA GLY A 384 -21.11 -13.97 50.74
C GLY A 384 -22.33 -14.65 51.38
N PRO A 385 -23.18 -15.43 50.66
CA PRO A 385 -23.08 -15.96 49.27
C PRO A 385 -24.32 -15.51 48.42
N ALA A 386 -24.95 -16.21 47.45
CA ALA A 386 -24.82 -17.53 46.80
C ALA A 386 -25.55 -17.58 45.43
N SER A 387 -25.06 -18.42 44.49
CA SER A 387 -25.76 -18.99 43.29
C SER A 387 -26.29 -18.02 42.21
N ALA A 388 -26.52 -18.40 40.94
CA ALA A 388 -26.44 -19.72 40.27
C ALA A 388 -25.60 -19.66 38.96
N ALA A 389 -25.60 -20.74 38.14
CA ALA A 389 -24.57 -20.98 37.12
C ALA A 389 -25.00 -20.79 35.65
N THR A 390 -24.05 -20.45 34.78
CA THR A 390 -24.10 -20.63 33.32
C THR A 390 -22.68 -20.90 32.79
N SER A 391 -22.55 -21.59 31.65
CA SER A 391 -21.29 -22.16 31.13
C SER A 391 -20.24 -21.13 30.68
N PRO A 392 -18.93 -21.45 30.75
CA PRO A 392 -17.86 -20.51 30.38
C PRO A 392 -17.53 -20.53 28.87
N PRO A 393 -17.28 -19.37 28.23
CA PRO A 393 -16.62 -19.31 26.93
C PRO A 393 -15.11 -19.59 27.03
N ALA A 394 -14.46 -19.81 25.89
CA ALA A 394 -13.07 -20.25 25.81
C ALA A 394 -12.07 -19.22 26.37
N ARG A 395 -11.16 -19.66 27.26
CA ARG A 395 -10.10 -18.81 27.83
C ARG A 395 -8.94 -18.66 26.85
N LEU A 396 -8.71 -17.45 26.33
CA LEU A 396 -7.45 -17.11 25.64
C LEU A 396 -6.27 -17.37 26.58
N ARG A 397 -5.38 -18.29 26.20
CA ARG A 397 -4.13 -18.57 26.93
C ARG A 397 -2.98 -17.72 26.39
N TRP A 398 -2.81 -16.52 26.94
CA TRP A 398 -1.57 -15.76 26.80
C TRP A 398 -0.39 -16.56 27.40
N ARG A 399 0.38 -17.26 26.54
CA ARG A 399 1.64 -17.91 26.94
C ARG A 399 2.80 -16.93 26.82
N ALA A 400 3.03 -16.15 27.86
CA ALA A 400 4.30 -15.42 28.05
C ALA A 400 5.43 -16.42 28.35
N GLY A 401 6.09 -16.92 27.29
CA GLY A 401 7.17 -17.90 27.39
C GLY A 401 8.55 -17.26 27.44
N TRP A 402 9.06 -16.95 28.63
CA TRP A 402 10.47 -16.61 28.86
C TRP A 402 11.15 -17.73 29.65
N SER A 403 12.05 -18.48 28.99
CA SER A 403 12.85 -19.53 29.63
C SER A 403 14.34 -19.15 29.62
N CYS A 404 14.81 -18.55 30.71
CA CYS A 404 16.24 -18.36 30.97
C CYS A 404 16.69 -19.43 31.97
N ALA A 405 17.75 -20.19 31.65
CA ALA A 405 18.13 -21.39 32.38
C ALA A 405 19.40 -21.20 33.24
N ALA A 406 19.26 -21.20 34.57
CA ALA A 406 20.36 -21.47 35.50
C ALA A 406 19.84 -21.79 36.92
N CYS A 407 20.32 -22.89 37.53
CA CYS A 407 20.16 -23.26 38.95
C CYS A 407 18.72 -23.58 39.46
N ARG A 408 18.50 -24.50 40.43
CA ARG A 408 19.42 -25.46 41.08
C ARG A 408 18.69 -26.72 41.62
N SER A 409 19.28 -27.89 41.38
CA SER A 409 19.34 -29.09 42.26
C SER A 409 18.11 -29.69 42.98
N ALA A 410 17.82 -30.95 42.62
CA ALA A 410 17.61 -32.12 43.50
C ALA A 410 16.30 -32.31 44.30
N ARG A 411 15.54 -33.38 43.95
CA ARG A 411 15.67 -34.71 44.61
C ARG A 411 15.03 -35.86 43.78
N THR A 412 15.60 -37.04 43.99
CA THR A 412 15.17 -38.46 43.78
C THR A 412 13.67 -38.74 43.61
N SER A 413 13.21 -39.82 42.94
CA SER A 413 13.78 -41.21 42.93
C SER A 413 13.46 -42.10 41.69
N THR A 414 14.22 -43.20 41.57
CA THR A 414 14.02 -44.50 40.87
C THR A 414 12.57 -45.00 40.68
N CYS A 415 12.21 -45.91 39.75
CA CYS A 415 12.89 -46.73 38.69
C CYS A 415 11.82 -47.11 37.61
N ALA A 416 11.97 -47.96 36.57
CA ALA A 416 12.96 -48.92 36.01
C ALA A 416 12.81 -48.90 34.44
N ALA A 417 13.58 -49.52 33.53
CA ALA A 417 14.48 -50.68 33.40
C ALA A 417 13.86 -51.96 32.74
N ALA A 418 14.54 -52.49 31.70
CA ALA A 418 14.20 -53.62 30.79
C ALA A 418 13.00 -53.41 29.82
N GLY A 419 13.03 -53.89 28.57
CA GLY A 419 14.13 -54.54 27.83
C GLY A 419 13.79 -54.86 26.36
N SER A 420 14.81 -55.10 25.53
CA SER A 420 14.70 -55.64 24.15
C SER A 420 15.50 -56.94 24.04
N PRO A 421 15.21 -57.86 23.08
CA PRO A 421 16.14 -57.98 21.94
C PRO A 421 15.63 -58.61 20.60
N SER A 422 16.05 -58.00 19.48
CA SER A 422 16.65 -58.67 18.29
C SER A 422 15.81 -59.44 17.23
N ARG A 423 16.35 -59.41 15.98
CA ARG A 423 16.14 -60.30 14.79
C ARG A 423 14.77 -60.26 14.08
N ALA A 424 14.64 -60.55 12.76
CA ALA A 424 15.56 -60.49 11.60
C ALA A 424 14.77 -60.71 10.27
N GLY A 425 15.31 -60.30 9.12
CA GLY A 425 14.79 -60.60 7.77
C GLY A 425 14.55 -59.35 6.89
N THR A 426 15.40 -59.02 5.90
CA THR A 426 15.45 -59.53 4.50
C THR A 426 14.37 -58.95 3.56
N GLY A 427 14.75 -58.02 2.68
CA GLY A 427 13.93 -57.52 1.56
C GLY A 427 14.72 -56.55 0.66
N THR A 428 14.82 -56.87 -0.63
CA THR A 428 15.47 -56.01 -1.67
C THR A 428 14.39 -55.10 -2.33
N SER A 429 14.68 -54.08 -3.15
CA SER A 429 15.83 -53.85 -4.04
C SER A 429 15.99 -52.39 -4.53
N ARG A 430 17.11 -52.14 -5.23
CA ARG A 430 17.34 -51.12 -6.30
C ARG A 430 17.07 -49.62 -6.01
N ARG A 431 18.17 -48.88 -5.79
CA ARG A 431 18.43 -47.59 -6.45
C ARG A 431 19.89 -47.52 -6.96
N ALA A 432 20.06 -47.32 -8.27
CA ALA A 432 21.28 -46.78 -8.87
C ALA A 432 20.99 -45.30 -9.20
N SER A 433 21.78 -44.29 -8.83
CA SER A 433 23.23 -44.10 -8.81
C SER A 433 23.82 -43.74 -10.18
N ARG A 434 24.17 -42.46 -10.34
CA ARG A 434 25.30 -41.97 -11.14
C ARG A 434 25.76 -40.63 -10.53
N ARG A 435 27.04 -40.55 -10.17
CA ARG A 435 27.74 -39.32 -9.77
C ARG A 435 28.52 -38.79 -10.97
N TRP A 436 28.67 -37.47 -11.07
CA TRP A 436 29.90 -36.76 -11.46
C TRP A 436 29.84 -35.42 -10.66
N THR A 437 30.64 -35.12 -9.65
CA THR A 437 32.10 -34.84 -9.61
C THR A 437 32.60 -34.05 -10.83
N SER A 438 33.28 -32.90 -10.76
CA SER A 438 33.55 -31.86 -9.74
C SER A 438 34.84 -31.18 -10.19
N ALA A 439 34.88 -29.85 -10.33
CA ALA A 439 36.12 -29.11 -10.53
C ALA A 439 35.98 -27.70 -9.93
N ALA A 440 37.04 -27.21 -9.28
CA ALA A 440 37.09 -25.87 -8.71
C ALA A 440 38.53 -25.34 -8.77
N ARG A 441 38.67 -24.08 -9.21
CA ARG A 441 39.84 -23.17 -9.20
C ARG A 441 39.48 -21.97 -10.10
N SER A 442 40.03 -20.77 -9.97
CA SER A 442 40.54 -20.00 -8.82
C SER A 442 41.01 -18.65 -9.35
N SER A 443 40.70 -17.56 -8.65
CA SER A 443 41.37 -16.24 -8.66
C SER A 443 42.60 -16.01 -9.57
N GLY A 444 42.56 -14.95 -10.37
CA GLY A 444 43.73 -14.32 -10.99
C GLY A 444 43.34 -12.93 -11.50
N ALA A 445 44.20 -11.92 -11.32
CA ALA A 445 43.91 -10.53 -11.68
C ALA A 445 44.96 -9.98 -12.64
N THR A 446 44.50 -9.14 -13.59
CA THR A 446 45.21 -7.97 -14.13
C THR A 446 44.16 -6.93 -14.49
#